data_AF-A0A7X2ZEF3-F1
#
_entry.id   AF-A0A7X2ZEF3-F1
#
_cell.length_a   1.000
_cell.length_b   1.000
_cell.length_c   1.000
_cell.angle_alpha   90.00
_cell.angle_beta   90.00
_cell.angle_gamma   90.00
#
_symmetry.space_group_name_H-M   'P 1'
#
loop_
_entity.id
_entity.type
_entity.pdbx_description
1 polymer ?
#
loop_
_entity_poly.entity_id
_entity_poly.type
_entity_poly.pdbx_seq_one_letter_code
_entity_poly.pdbx_strand_id
1 'polypeptide(L)'
;MVLNVQSVEQMILEQKKYFYSGATKDIEFRKEQLIKLKTAIQTNEKEIIDALYKDLRKSEFEAYATEVGLVLNSISHMIKHIDKWVRPVQVKYNAPIG
;
A
#
# COMPACT_ATOMS: atom_id res chain seq x y z
N MET A 1 -24.88 -2.33 -0.90
CA MET A 1 -24.42 -3.59 -0.30
C MET A 1 -24.09 -3.28 1.15
N VAL A 2 -24.79 -3.89 2.12
CA VAL A 2 -24.53 -3.65 3.55
C VAL A 2 -23.52 -4.68 4.02
N LEU A 3 -22.38 -4.22 4.55
CA LEU A 3 -21.41 -5.10 5.18
C LEU A 3 -22.04 -5.74 6.42
N ASN A 4 -22.12 -7.07 6.44
CA ASN A 4 -22.53 -7.86 7.60
C ASN A 4 -21.43 -8.87 7.99
N VAL A 5 -21.55 -9.47 9.17
CA VAL A 5 -20.53 -10.39 9.70
C VAL A 5 -20.20 -11.52 8.73
N GLN A 6 -21.22 -12.16 8.14
CA GLN A 6 -21.04 -13.25 7.18
C GLN A 6 -20.30 -12.80 5.92
N SER A 7 -20.64 -11.62 5.38
CA SER A 7 -19.96 -11.07 4.20
C SER A 7 -18.50 -10.69 4.47
N VAL A 8 -18.21 -10.21 5.68
CA VAL A 8 -16.83 -9.87 6.09
C VAL A 8 -15.99 -11.13 6.26
N GLU A 9 -16.53 -12.16 6.89
CA GLU A 9 -15.86 -13.47 7.01
C GLU A 9 -15.51 -14.06 5.64
N GLN A 10 -16.46 -13.98 4.69
CA GLN A 10 -16.25 -14.43 3.32
C GLN A 10 -15.15 -13.62 2.61
N MET A 11 -15.15 -12.29 2.72
CA MET A 11 -14.09 -11.45 2.15
C MET A 11 -12.71 -11.81 2.72
N ILE A 12 -12.60 -12.06 4.03
CA ILE A 12 -11.34 -12.47 4.65
C ILE A 12 -10.87 -13.81 4.10
N LEU A 13 -11.78 -14.78 3.94
CA LEU A 13 -11.46 -16.09 3.38
C LEU A 13 -10.92 -15.97 1.94
N GLU A 14 -11.56 -15.14 1.12
CA GLU A 14 -11.14 -14.89 -0.26
C GLU A 14 -9.76 -14.22 -0.34
N GLN A 15 -9.50 -13.21 0.49
CA GLN A 15 -8.20 -12.56 0.57
C GLN A 15 -7.10 -13.53 1.01
N LYS A 16 -7.38 -14.39 2.00
CA LYS A 16 -6.44 -15.46 2.42
C LYS A 16 -6.16 -16.41 1.27
N LYS A 17 -7.19 -16.89 0.58
CA LYS A 17 -7.04 -17.79 -0.58
C LYS A 17 -6.18 -17.16 -1.66
N TYR A 18 -6.40 -15.89 -1.97
CA TYR A 18 -5.60 -15.15 -2.95
C TYR A 18 -4.14 -15.01 -2.50
N PHE A 19 -3.88 -14.65 -1.25
CA PHE A 19 -2.53 -14.59 -0.71
C PHE A 19 -1.81 -15.94 -0.79
N TYR A 20 -2.48 -17.03 -0.38
CA TYR A 20 -1.91 -18.38 -0.41
C TYR A 20 -1.70 -18.94 -1.81
N SER A 21 -2.35 -18.39 -2.84
CA SER A 21 -2.04 -18.71 -4.24
C SER A 21 -0.61 -18.30 -4.65
N GLY A 22 0.03 -17.41 -3.87
CA GLY A 22 1.35 -16.88 -4.16
C GLY A 22 1.36 -15.69 -5.13
N ALA A 23 0.20 -15.26 -5.63
CA ALA A 23 0.10 -14.13 -6.57
C ALA A 23 0.81 -12.85 -6.06
N THR A 24 0.80 -12.60 -4.75
CA THR A 24 1.42 -11.41 -4.15
C THR A 24 2.94 -11.52 -3.96
N LYS A 25 3.55 -12.70 -4.23
CA LYS A 25 5.00 -12.90 -4.07
C LYS A 25 5.79 -12.19 -5.16
N ASP A 26 5.25 -12.18 -6.38
CA ASP A 26 5.89 -11.58 -7.54
C ASP A 26 6.16 -10.08 -7.36
N ILE A 27 7.34 -9.63 -7.76
CA ILE A 27 7.79 -8.25 -7.56
C ILE A 27 7.09 -7.28 -8.52
N GLU A 28 6.84 -7.70 -9.75
CA GLU A 28 6.17 -6.88 -10.76
C GLU A 28 4.70 -6.70 -10.40
N PHE A 29 4.04 -7.75 -9.89
CA PHE A 29 2.72 -7.63 -9.29
C PHE A 29 2.68 -6.53 -8.22
N ARG A 30 3.62 -6.52 -7.26
CA ARG A 30 3.65 -5.49 -6.21
C ARG A 30 3.84 -4.08 -6.78
N LYS A 31 4.71 -3.91 -7.78
CA LYS A 31 4.91 -2.63 -8.46
C LYS A 31 3.65 -2.16 -9.18
N GLU A 32 3.00 -3.06 -9.92
CA GLU A 32 1.73 -2.76 -10.59
C GLU A 32 0.66 -2.30 -9.61
N GLN A 33 0.53 -2.97 -8.46
CA GLN A 33 -0.44 -2.58 -7.44
C GLN A 33 -0.11 -1.21 -6.82
N LEU A 34 1.18 -0.88 -6.62
CA LEU A 34 1.61 0.45 -6.17
C LEU A 34 1.32 1.53 -7.21
N ILE A 35 1.54 1.24 -8.49
CA ILE A 35 1.21 2.16 -9.60
C ILE A 35 -0.30 2.39 -9.66
N LYS A 36 -1.11 1.32 -9.59
CA LYS A 36 -2.57 1.43 -9.54
C LYS A 36 -3.05 2.27 -8.37
N LEU A 37 -2.47 2.08 -7.18
CA LEU A 37 -2.80 2.88 -6.00
C LEU A 37 -2.42 4.35 -6.19
N LYS A 38 -1.21 4.62 -6.70
CA LYS A 38 -0.77 5.99 -7.00
C LYS A 38 -1.72 6.68 -7.97
N THR A 39 -2.06 6.03 -9.08
CA THR A 39 -3.00 6.55 -10.07
C THR A 39 -4.36 6.80 -9.46
N ALA A 40 -4.90 5.85 -8.68
CA ALA A 40 -6.19 6.02 -8.02
C ALA A 40 -6.21 7.23 -7.07
N ILE A 41 -5.15 7.44 -6.29
CA ILE A 41 -5.05 8.62 -5.41
C ILE A 41 -5.00 9.91 -6.24
N GLN A 42 -4.18 9.96 -7.29
CA GLN A 42 -4.06 11.15 -8.15
C GLN A 42 -5.38 11.49 -8.86
N THR A 43 -6.08 10.48 -9.37
CA THR A 43 -7.37 10.66 -10.04
C THR A 43 -8.45 11.19 -9.09
N ASN A 44 -8.41 10.78 -7.82
CA ASN A 44 -9.41 11.17 -6.82
C ASN A 44 -8.89 12.25 -5.84
N GLU A 45 -7.79 12.93 -6.16
CA GLU A 45 -7.12 13.87 -5.24
C GLU A 45 -8.09 14.93 -4.70
N LYS A 46 -8.87 15.53 -5.60
CA LYS A 46 -9.88 16.53 -5.24
C LYS A 46 -10.93 15.98 -4.29
N GLU A 47 -11.44 14.78 -4.55
CA GLU A 47 -12.47 14.16 -3.72
C GLU A 47 -11.93 13.83 -2.32
N ILE A 48 -10.68 13.38 -2.24
CA ILE A 48 -9.98 13.13 -0.97
C ILE A 48 -9.82 14.43 -0.19
N ILE A 49 -9.37 15.51 -0.83
CA ILE A 49 -9.20 16.82 -0.18
C ILE A 49 -10.56 17.37 0.29
N ASP A 50 -11.60 17.28 -0.54
CA ASP A 50 -12.94 17.73 -0.20
C ASP A 50 -13.51 16.94 0.99
N ALA A 51 -13.24 15.63 1.07
CA ALA A 51 -13.63 14.82 2.21
C ALA A 51 -12.87 15.22 3.49
N LEU A 52 -11.55 15.39 3.41
CA LEU A 52 -10.74 15.86 4.54
C LEU A 52 -11.18 17.23 5.05
N TYR A 53 -11.61 18.12 4.16
CA TYR A 53 -12.18 19.40 4.58
C TYR A 53 -13.52 19.22 5.29
N LYS A 54 -14.43 18.39 4.76
CA LYS A 54 -15.75 18.16 5.36
C LYS A 54 -15.65 17.53 6.75
N ASP A 55 -14.76 16.57 6.92
CA ASP A 55 -14.65 15.78 8.15
C ASP A 55 -13.74 16.46 9.18
N LEU A 56 -12.64 17.07 8.75
CA LEU A 56 -11.56 17.56 9.62
C LEU A 56 -11.26 19.05 9.46
N ARG A 57 -11.89 19.74 8.50
CA ARG A 57 -11.65 21.17 8.17
C ARG A 57 -10.19 21.49 7.79
N LYS A 58 -9.41 20.51 7.35
CA LYS A 58 -8.06 20.73 6.81
C LYS A 58 -8.15 21.61 5.56
N SER A 59 -7.32 22.64 5.50
CA SER A 59 -7.16 23.42 4.26
C SER A 59 -6.61 22.53 3.13
N GLU A 60 -6.84 22.92 1.87
CA GLU A 60 -6.32 22.18 0.71
C GLU A 60 -4.81 21.94 0.81
N PHE A 61 -4.05 22.97 1.16
CA PHE A 61 -2.60 22.86 1.34
C PHE A 61 -2.22 21.86 2.44
N GLU A 62 -2.87 21.94 3.60
CA GLU A 62 -2.59 21.03 4.72
C GLU A 62 -2.96 19.58 4.37
N ALA A 63 -4.14 19.36 3.78
CA ALA A 63 -4.60 18.06 3.31
C ALA A 63 -3.62 17.46 2.30
N TYR A 64 -3.15 18.25 1.34
CA TYR A 64 -2.16 17.79 0.38
C TYR A 64 -0.81 17.48 1.04
N ALA A 65 -0.26 18.41 1.81
CA ALA A 65 1.08 18.27 2.38
C ALA A 65 1.19 17.12 3.38
N THR A 66 0.13 16.86 4.15
CA THR A 66 0.15 15.87 5.25
C THR A 66 -0.42 14.51 4.88
N GLU A 67 -1.36 14.44 3.92
CA GLU A 67 -2.02 13.19 3.54
C GLU A 67 -1.65 12.80 2.10
N VAL A 68 -2.12 13.56 1.11
CA VAL A 68 -2.06 13.13 -0.30
C VAL A 68 -0.62 13.10 -0.82
N GLY A 69 0.08 14.23 -0.79
CA GLY A 69 1.44 14.35 -1.26
C GLY A 69 2.42 13.45 -0.49
N LEU A 70 2.21 13.31 0.83
CA LEU A 70 3.00 12.43 1.68
C LEU A 70 2.88 10.96 1.24
N VAL A 71 1.66 10.49 0.99
CA VAL A 71 1.41 9.11 0.53
C VAL A 71 1.92 8.90 -0.90
N LEU A 72 1.69 9.84 -1.81
CA LEU A 72 2.20 9.76 -3.19
C LEU A 72 3.74 9.69 -3.25
N ASN A 73 4.41 10.46 -2.39
CA ASN A 73 5.86 10.42 -2.23
C ASN A 73 6.32 9.07 -1.66
N SER A 74 5.62 8.55 -0.64
CA SER A 74 5.92 7.25 -0.04
C SER A 74 5.78 6.10 -1.04
N ILE A 75 4.71 6.09 -1.84
CA ILE A 75 4.51 5.11 -2.92
C ILE A 75 5.62 5.22 -3.96
N SER A 76 5.96 6.43 -4.39
CA SER A 76 7.02 6.65 -5.38
C SER A 76 8.39 6.18 -4.86
N HIS A 77 8.68 6.42 -3.59
CA HIS A 77 9.88 5.93 -2.92
C HIS A 77 9.89 4.39 -2.85
N MET A 78 8.76 3.76 -2.49
CA MET A 78 8.64 2.30 -2.49
C MET A 78 8.91 1.71 -3.87
N ILE A 79 8.26 2.22 -4.93
CA ILE A 79 8.46 1.74 -6.30
C ILE A 79 9.94 1.82 -6.70
N LYS A 80 10.62 2.93 -6.36
CA LYS A 80 12.04 3.15 -6.68
C LYS A 80 12.98 2.16 -5.97
N HIS A 81 12.62 1.67 -4.79
CA HIS A 81 13.53 0.93 -3.91
C HIS A 81 13.16 -0.54 -3.69
N ILE A 82 11.96 -0.96 -4.10
CA ILE A 82 11.44 -2.31 -3.81
C ILE A 82 12.34 -3.42 -4.35
N ASP A 83 12.93 -3.24 -5.55
CA ASP A 83 13.89 -4.21 -6.12
C ASP A 83 15.10 -4.43 -5.23
N LYS A 84 15.59 -3.37 -4.59
CA LYS A 84 16.72 -3.48 -3.65
C LYS A 84 16.29 -4.19 -2.37
N TRP A 85 15.09 -3.89 -1.86
CA TRP A 85 14.63 -4.39 -0.57
C TRP A 85 14.23 -5.86 -0.57
N VAL A 86 13.74 -6.37 -1.70
CA VAL A 86 13.35 -7.79 -1.79
C VAL A 86 14.54 -8.74 -2.01
N ARG A 87 15.73 -8.22 -2.33
CA ARG A 87 16.91 -9.06 -2.54
C ARG A 87 17.35 -9.73 -1.23
N PRO A 88 17.59 -11.05 -1.24
CA PRO A 88 18.19 -11.73 -0.09
C PRO A 88 19.51 -11.09 0.30
N VAL A 89 19.69 -10.84 1.60
CA VAL A 89 20.95 -10.30 2.14
C VAL A 89 21.78 -11.47 2.64
N GLN A 90 22.97 -11.62 2.08
CA GLN A 90 23.96 -12.58 2.59
C GLN A 90 24.51 -12.07 3.92
N VAL A 91 24.46 -12.91 4.95
CA VAL A 91 25.02 -12.63 6.27
C VAL A 91 26.23 -13.51 6.50
N LYS A 92 27.25 -12.98 7.20
CA LYS A 92 28.40 -13.80 7.61
C LYS A 92 27.92 -14.78 8.68
N TYR A 93 28.03 -16.08 8.40
CA TYR A 93 27.79 -17.12 9.39
C TYR A 93 28.98 -17.18 10.35
N ASN A 94 28.82 -16.62 11.55
CA ASN A 94 29.78 -16.83 12.63
C ASN A 94 29.43 -18.18 13.28
N ALA A 95 30.16 -19.23 12.91
CA ALA A 95 30.01 -20.52 13.55
C ALA A 95 30.24 -20.39 15.07
N PRO A 96 29.46 -21.09 15.92
CA PRO A 96 29.75 -21.13 17.34
C PRO A 96 31.15 -21.72 17.53
N ILE A 97 31.98 -21.01 18.28
CA ILE A 97 33.30 -21.48 18.70
C ILE A 97 33.02 -22.67 19.63
N GLY A 98 33.48 -23.86 19.25
CA GLY A 98 33.38 -25.07 20.07
C GLY A 98 34.21 -24.98 21.35
#